data_AF-A0A8I1PU51-F1
#
_entry.id   AF-A0A8I1PU51-F1
#
_cell.length_a   1.000
_cell.length_b   1.000
_cell.length_c   1.000
_cell.angle_alpha   90.00
_cell.angle_beta   90.00
_cell.angle_gamma   90.00
#
_symmetry.space_group_name_H-M   'P 1'
#
loop_
_entity.id
_entity.type
_entity.pdbx_description
1 polymer ?
#
loop_
_entity_poly.entity_id
_entity_poly.type
_entity_poly.pdbx_seq_one_letter_code
_entity_poly.pdbx_strand_id
1 'polypeptide(L)'
;MSTEAPTDIQAFEACGTALKALAVALGWQIDPVRLHADLQAMAGLARQKGQGASAGMIDEMANAVKTQLLTTRMSIERTIIPLR
;
A
#
# COMPACT_ATOMS: atom_id res chain seq x y z
N MET A 1 20.78 28.18 -8.83
CA MET A 1 19.64 27.45 -8.24
C MET A 1 20.21 26.40 -7.30
N SER A 2 20.17 26.67 -5.99
CA SER A 2 20.60 25.69 -5.00
C SER A 2 19.40 24.79 -4.72
N THR A 3 19.46 23.55 -5.19
CA THR A 3 18.49 22.52 -4.81
C THR A 3 18.75 22.22 -3.34
N GLU A 4 17.89 22.73 -2.45
CA GLU A 4 17.95 22.36 -1.03
C GLU A 4 17.79 20.84 -0.93
N ALA A 5 18.71 20.19 -0.20
CA ALA A 5 18.61 18.77 0.04
C ALA A 5 17.28 18.49 0.77
N PRO A 6 16.52 17.47 0.36
CA PRO A 6 15.27 17.14 1.03
C PRO A 6 15.56 16.85 2.51
N THR A 7 14.72 17.38 3.38
CA THR A 7 14.83 17.08 4.82
C THR A 7 14.57 15.58 5.04
N ASP A 8 15.09 15.02 6.13
CA ASP A 8 14.91 13.59 6.44
C ASP A 8 13.42 13.18 6.44
N ILE A 9 12.53 14.09 6.81
CA ILE A 9 11.07 13.92 6.78
C ILE A 9 10.56 13.81 5.34
N GLN A 10 10.98 14.72 4.46
CA GLN A 10 10.58 14.69 3.04
C GLN A 10 11.10 13.44 2.33
N ALA A 11 12.32 13.00 2.64
CA ALA A 11 12.89 11.77 2.12
C ALA A 11 12.09 10.53 2.59
N PHE A 12 11.70 10.51 3.86
CA PHE A 12 10.87 9.45 4.42
C PHE A 12 9.46 9.40 3.79
N GLU A 13 8.80 10.54 3.64
CA GLU A 13 7.49 10.64 2.98
C GLU A 13 7.53 10.21 1.51
N ALA A 14 8.57 10.64 0.78
CA ALA A 14 8.76 10.25 -0.61
C ALA A 14 8.99 8.73 -0.74
N CYS A 15 9.83 8.16 0.15
CA CYS A 15 10.05 6.72 0.20
C CYS A 15 8.75 5.97 0.51
N GLY A 16 7.99 6.43 1.50
CA GLY A 16 6.70 5.82 1.84
C GLY A 16 5.70 5.86 0.69
N THR A 17 5.65 6.99 -0.03
CA THR A 17 4.80 7.16 -1.22
C THR A 17 5.21 6.19 -2.33
N ALA A 18 6.51 6.09 -2.63
CA ALA A 18 7.03 5.18 -3.65
C ALA A 18 6.72 3.70 -3.34
N LEU A 19 6.93 3.28 -2.09
CA LEU A 19 6.64 1.91 -1.64
C LEU A 19 5.16 1.56 -1.73
N LYS A 20 4.26 2.49 -1.36
CA LYS A 20 2.82 2.32 -1.54
C LYS A 20 2.44 2.15 -3.02
N ALA A 21 3.01 2.97 -3.91
CA ALA A 21 2.78 2.87 -5.34
C ALA A 21 3.25 1.53 -5.91
N LEU A 22 4.43 1.05 -5.49
CA LEU A 22 4.94 -0.26 -5.88
C LEU A 22 4.06 -1.41 -5.39
N ALA A 23 3.58 -1.36 -4.15
CA ALA A 23 2.67 -2.38 -3.62
C ALA A 23 1.38 -2.47 -4.44
N VAL A 24 0.82 -1.33 -4.85
CA VAL A 24 -0.35 -1.28 -5.73
C VAL A 24 -0.02 -1.82 -7.12
N ALA A 25 1.10 -1.42 -7.72
CA ALA A 25 1.52 -1.91 -9.03
C ALA A 25 1.77 -3.42 -9.05
N LEU A 26 2.31 -3.98 -7.97
CA LEU A 26 2.45 -5.42 -7.79
C LEU A 26 1.08 -6.08 -7.65
N GLY A 27 0.19 -5.54 -6.82
CA GLY A 27 -1.16 -6.07 -6.63
C GLY A 27 -2.00 -6.13 -7.92
N TRP A 28 -1.74 -5.24 -8.89
CA TRP A 28 -2.34 -5.33 -10.23
C TRP A 28 -1.85 -6.53 -11.06
N GLN A 29 -0.59 -6.91 -10.87
CA GLN A 29 0.07 -7.99 -11.64
C GLN A 29 -0.16 -9.37 -11.02
N ILE A 30 -0.40 -9.43 -9.72
CA ILE A 30 -0.65 -10.66 -8.97
C ILE A 30 -2.07 -10.67 -8.41
N ASP A 31 -2.30 -11.44 -7.33
CA ASP A 31 -3.54 -11.41 -6.58
C ASP A 31 -3.49 -10.33 -5.49
N PRO A 32 -4.29 -9.25 -5.58
CA PRO A 32 -4.29 -8.17 -4.60
C PRO A 32 -4.85 -8.60 -3.23
N VAL A 33 -5.72 -9.62 -3.18
CA VAL A 33 -6.26 -10.14 -1.91
C VAL A 33 -5.17 -10.85 -1.14
N ARG A 34 -4.43 -11.73 -1.83
CA ARG A 34 -3.30 -12.43 -1.26
C ARG A 34 -2.19 -11.47 -0.85
N LEU A 35 -1.83 -10.50 -1.71
CA LEU A 35 -0.82 -9.50 -1.39
C LEU A 35 -1.17 -8.68 -0.13
N HIS A 36 -2.44 -8.26 0.00
CA HIS A 36 -2.91 -7.57 1.19
C HIS A 36 -2.76 -8.42 2.46
N ALA A 37 -3.14 -9.71 2.39
CA ALA A 37 -3.01 -10.64 3.51
C ALA A 37 -1.53 -10.87 3.91
N ASP A 38 -0.65 -11.05 2.92
CA ASP A 38 0.78 -11.22 3.14
C ASP A 38 1.41 -9.97 3.80
N LEU A 39 1.03 -8.76 3.36
CA LEU A 39 1.47 -7.51 3.98
C LEU A 39 0.98 -7.40 5.44
N GLN A 40 -0.27 -7.74 5.72
CA GLN A 40 -0.81 -7.76 7.09
C GLN A 40 -0.05 -8.74 7.99
N ALA A 41 0.28 -9.93 7.49
CA ALA A 41 1.07 -10.92 8.23
C ALA A 41 2.49 -10.40 8.52
N MET A 42 3.14 -9.78 7.54
CA MET A 42 4.47 -9.17 7.71
C MET A 42 4.46 -8.02 8.71
N ALA A 43 3.44 -7.15 8.69
CA ALA A 43 3.27 -6.11 9.71
C ALA A 43 3.13 -6.73 11.11
N GLY A 44 2.36 -7.81 11.25
CA GLY A 44 2.27 -8.59 12.49
C GLY A 44 3.63 -9.09 12.99
N LEU A 45 4.43 -9.69 12.10
CA LEU A 45 5.78 -10.15 12.43
C LEU A 45 6.73 -9.01 12.84
N ALA A 46 6.65 -7.86 12.16
CA ALA A 46 7.44 -6.68 12.50
C ALA A 46 7.09 -6.16 13.90
N ARG A 47 5.79 -6.10 14.26
CA ARG A 47 5.34 -5.72 15.62
C ARG A 47 5.88 -6.69 16.68
N GLN A 48 5.80 -7.99 16.43
CA GLN A 48 6.32 -9.01 17.36
C GLN A 48 7.83 -8.89 17.60
N LYS A 49 8.58 -8.37 16.61
CA LYS A 49 10.01 -8.10 16.71
C LYS A 49 10.34 -6.71 17.30
N GLY A 50 9.34 -5.94 17.74
CA GLY A 50 9.54 -4.58 18.26
C GLY A 50 9.82 -3.52 17.19
N GLN A 51 9.59 -3.83 15.91
CA GLN A 51 9.88 -2.93 14.77
C GLN A 51 8.66 -2.07 14.43
N GLY A 52 8.26 -1.19 15.35
CA GLY A 52 7.01 -0.40 15.23
C GLY A 52 6.93 0.47 13.97
N ALA A 53 8.00 1.19 13.62
CA ALA A 53 8.03 2.04 12.43
C ALA A 53 7.89 1.22 11.13
N SER A 54 8.61 0.10 11.03
CA SER A 54 8.50 -0.81 9.89
C SER A 54 7.11 -1.43 9.80
N ALA A 55 6.52 -1.85 10.92
CA ALA A 55 5.16 -2.37 10.96
C ALA A 55 4.15 -1.35 10.44
N GLY A 56 4.24 -0.09 10.90
CA GLY A 56 3.36 0.98 10.43
C GLY A 56 3.49 1.23 8.93
N MET A 57 4.72 1.24 8.40
CA MET A 57 4.94 1.40 6.96
C MET A 57 4.35 0.23 6.13
N ILE A 58 4.48 -1.00 6.62
CA ILE A 58 3.91 -2.19 5.96
C ILE A 58 2.38 -2.16 6.03
N ASP A 59 1.79 -1.71 7.14
CA ASP A 59 0.33 -1.52 7.24
C ASP A 59 -0.16 -0.47 6.24
N GLU A 60 0.56 0.63 6.07
CA GLU A 60 0.22 1.66 5.09
C GLU A 60 0.25 1.10 3.66
N MET A 61 1.22 0.24 3.33
CA MET A 61 1.25 -0.46 2.05
C MET A 61 0.03 -1.38 1.88
N ALA A 62 -0.31 -2.17 2.90
CA ALA A 62 -1.50 -3.02 2.89
C ALA A 62 -2.77 -2.16 2.67
N ASN A 63 -2.90 -1.05 3.38
CA ASN A 63 -4.03 -0.15 3.25
C ASN A 63 -4.13 0.49 1.85
N ALA A 64 -3.00 0.82 1.22
CA ALA A 64 -2.97 1.30 -0.16
C ALA A 64 -3.49 0.24 -1.14
N VAL A 65 -3.03 -1.02 -1.02
CA VAL A 65 -3.53 -2.15 -1.83
C VAL A 65 -5.02 -2.36 -1.63
N LYS A 66 -5.49 -2.38 -0.37
CA LYS A 66 -6.91 -2.53 -0.04
C LYS A 66 -7.75 -1.43 -0.69
N THR A 67 -7.38 -0.18 -0.46
CA THR A 67 -8.16 0.97 -0.90
C THR A 67 -8.21 1.04 -2.42
N GLN A 68 -7.09 0.85 -3.11
CA GLN A 68 -7.01 1.05 -4.55
C GLN A 68 -7.45 -0.17 -5.36
N LEU A 69 -7.26 -1.39 -4.85
CA LEU A 69 -7.48 -2.61 -5.64
C LEU A 69 -8.62 -3.49 -5.14
N LEU A 70 -8.94 -3.46 -3.85
CA LEU A 70 -10.00 -4.31 -3.28
C LEU A 70 -11.31 -3.54 -3.18
N THR A 71 -11.25 -2.26 -2.76
CA THR A 71 -12.43 -1.40 -2.68
C THR A 71 -12.83 -0.87 -4.05
N THR A 72 -11.89 -0.32 -4.84
CA THR A 72 -12.21 0.27 -6.15
C THR A 72 -12.64 -0.76 -7.19
N ARG A 73 -12.04 -1.96 -7.20
CA ARG A 73 -12.38 -3.01 -8.17
C ARG A 73 -13.79 -3.56 -7.95
N MET A 74 -14.24 -3.64 -6.68
CA MET A 74 -15.65 -3.95 -6.37
C MET A 74 -16.63 -2.89 -6.89
N SER A 75 -16.23 -1.63 -7.00
CA SER A 75 -17.08 -0.58 -7.58
C SER A 75 -17.20 -0.70 -9.10
N ILE A 76 -16.16 -1.15 -9.79
CA ILE A 76 -16.19 -1.33 -11.25
C ILE A 76 -17.06 -2.54 -11.63
N GLU A 77 -16.90 -3.68 -10.97
CA GLU A 77 -17.72 -4.88 -11.25
C GLU A 77 -19.22 -4.67 -10.96
N ARG A 78 -19.56 -3.86 -9.94
CA ARG A 78 -20.96 -3.51 -9.63
C ARG A 78 -21.59 -2.51 -10.62
N THR A 79 -20.78 -1.82 -11.42
CA THR A 79 -21.27 -0.84 -12.41
C THR A 79 -21.67 -1.51 -13.73
N ILE A 80 -21.30 -2.78 -13.96
CA ILE A 80 -21.65 -3.53 -15.18
C ILE A 80 -22.94 -4.34 -15.01
N ILE A 81 -23.93 -3.81 -14.27
CA ILE A 81 -25.30 -4.32 -14.31
C ILE A 81 -26.09 -3.37 -15.20
N PRO A 82 -26.43 -3.75 -16.45
CA PRO A 82 -27.33 -2.93 -17.24
C PRO A 82 -28.70 -2.96 -16.55
N LEU A 83 -29.11 -1.81 -16.02
CA LEU A 83 -30.50 -1.55 -15.70
C LEU A 83 -31.28 -1.72 -17.02
N ARG A 84 -32.03 -2.82 -17.12
CA ARG A 84 -33.07 -2.99 -18.13
C ARG A 84 -34.35 -2.33 -17.66
#